data_AF-A0A6V7VR02-F1
#
_entry.id   AF-A0A6V7VR02-F1
#
_cell.length_a   1.000
_cell.length_b   1.000
_cell.length_c   1.000
_cell.angle_alpha   90.00
_cell.angle_beta   90.00
_cell.angle_gamma   90.00
#
_symmetry.space_group_name_H-M   'P 1'
#
loop_
_entity.id
_entity.type
_entity.pdbx_description
1 polymer ?
#
loop_
_entity_poly.entity_id
_entity_poly.type
_entity_poly.pdbx_seq_one_letter_code
_entity_poly.pdbx_strand_id
1 'polypeptide(L)'
;MLQGMIGDVSKIYGLDPTAQIRRQLPPLNLPTILTASLVILACITAFLASLRWFVGLYFAILFDEMHKKGSMTDTYSECAASLTQTFLFVLLCLWARQAITVKRFCPYHKAESKGDLVLIFGSASFMTVKLGLQLVELHFQRADGFLSWPEALLRTVSLTLIQASQWLQYMCLHRIMALHFEDVHATRRFLPIVALSAVVVNWVGFGVTFFETNTIKYQLGLEELRFSQSTLIIMIFTQTIYPADYLFCFTAAGCWTDVC
;
A
#
# COMPACT_ATOMS: atom_id res chain seq x y z
N MET A 1 18.01 -18.30 -16.10
CA MET A 1 16.71 -18.25 -15.38
C MET A 1 16.00 -19.61 -15.33
N LEU A 2 15.82 -20.30 -16.46
CA LEU A 2 15.21 -21.65 -16.51
C LEU A 2 15.97 -22.74 -15.71
N GLN A 3 17.30 -22.75 -15.74
CA GLN A 3 18.09 -23.68 -14.91
C GLN A 3 17.93 -23.43 -13.40
N GLY A 4 17.66 -22.19 -12.98
CA GLY A 4 17.34 -21.87 -11.59
C GLY A 4 15.94 -22.35 -11.19
N MET A 5 14.96 -22.26 -12.10
CA MET A 5 13.61 -22.79 -11.88
C MET A 5 13.59 -24.32 -11.81
N ILE A 6 14.35 -25.01 -12.65
CA ILE A 6 14.45 -26.48 -12.62
C ILE A 6 15.18 -26.95 -11.35
N GLY A 7 16.19 -26.19 -10.90
CA GLY A 7 16.85 -26.43 -9.61
C GLY A 7 15.90 -26.27 -8.42
N ASP A 8 15.02 -25.26 -8.44
CA ASP A 8 14.01 -25.06 -7.40
C ASP A 8 12.95 -26.18 -7.37
N VAL A 9 12.53 -26.69 -8.53
CA VAL A 9 11.55 -27.80 -8.62
C VAL A 9 12.17 -29.14 -8.17
N SER A 10 13.44 -29.40 -8.50
CA SER A 10 14.13 -30.63 -8.08
C SER A 10 14.37 -30.71 -6.57
N LYS A 11 14.45 -29.56 -5.88
CA LYS A 11 14.58 -29.48 -4.41
C LYS A 11 13.27 -29.71 -3.65
N ILE A 12 12.12 -29.63 -4.32
CA ILE A 12 10.80 -29.80 -3.70
C ILE A 12 10.46 -31.29 -3.50
N TYR A 13 11.14 -32.21 -4.21
CA TYR A 13 10.83 -33.66 -4.18
C TYR A 13 11.94 -34.55 -3.60
N GLY A 14 13.11 -34.01 -3.23
CA GLY A 14 14.21 -34.77 -2.64
C GLY A 14 14.59 -34.24 -1.26
N LEU A 15 14.69 -35.13 -0.27
CA LEU A 15 15.15 -34.92 1.12
C LEU A 15 15.68 -33.50 1.40
N ASP A 16 14.88 -32.71 2.12
CA ASP A 16 15.05 -31.29 2.41
C ASP A 16 16.50 -30.91 2.84
N PRO A 17 17.40 -30.53 1.90
CA PRO A 17 18.80 -30.20 2.19
C PRO A 17 18.90 -28.90 2.99
N THR A 18 17.82 -28.11 2.97
CA THR A 18 17.63 -26.87 3.70
C THR A 18 17.43 -27.10 5.20
N ALA A 19 16.93 -28.26 5.63
CA ALA A 19 16.72 -28.56 7.06
C ALA A 19 18.05 -28.66 7.85
N GLN A 20 19.11 -29.19 7.23
CA GLN A 20 20.43 -29.30 7.86
C GLN A 20 21.15 -27.95 7.96
N ILE A 21 21.06 -27.10 6.93
CA ILE A 21 21.60 -25.73 6.96
C ILE A 21 20.83 -24.85 7.96
N ARG A 22 19.54 -25.15 8.18
CA ARG A 22 18.64 -24.39 9.06
C ARG A 22 18.88 -24.62 10.55
N ARG A 23 19.23 -25.85 10.97
CA ARG A 23 19.66 -26.13 12.36
C ARG A 23 20.90 -25.36 12.80
N GLN A 24 21.68 -24.82 11.86
CA GLN A 24 22.88 -24.02 12.13
C GLN A 24 22.62 -22.51 12.18
N LEU A 25 21.40 -22.04 11.86
CA LEU A 25 21.07 -20.62 11.91
C LEU A 25 20.66 -20.21 13.33
N PRO A 26 21.21 -19.11 13.88
CA PRO A 26 20.80 -18.61 15.18
C PRO A 26 19.32 -18.21 15.19
N PRO A 27 18.64 -18.22 16.35
CA PRO A 27 17.25 -17.77 16.45
C PRO A 27 17.12 -16.34 15.90
N LEU A 28 15.95 -16.02 15.32
CA LEU A 28 15.70 -14.69 14.78
C LEU A 28 15.82 -13.65 15.89
N ASN A 29 16.88 -12.83 15.87
CA ASN A 29 17.08 -11.78 16.84
C ASN A 29 16.09 -10.65 16.57
N LEU A 30 15.09 -10.53 17.43
CA LEU A 30 14.08 -9.49 17.38
C LEU A 30 14.43 -8.41 18.42
N PRO A 31 15.00 -7.26 18.00
CA PRO A 31 15.25 -6.17 18.93
C PRO A 31 13.92 -5.67 19.51
N THR A 32 13.77 -5.80 20.83
CA THR A 32 12.52 -5.51 21.56
C THR A 32 12.02 -4.09 21.33
N ILE A 33 12.93 -3.12 21.28
CA ILE A 33 12.62 -1.71 21.02
C ILE A 33 11.99 -1.54 19.62
N LEU A 34 12.58 -2.16 18.60
CA LEU A 34 12.08 -2.07 17.23
C LEU A 34 10.70 -2.74 17.11
N THR A 35 10.51 -3.91 17.71
CA THR A 35 9.21 -4.60 17.71
C THR A 35 8.13 -3.79 18.41
N ALA A 36 8.44 -3.17 19.55
CA ALA A 36 7.48 -2.30 20.26
C ALA A 36 7.14 -1.06 19.43
N SER A 37 8.14 -0.44 18.79
CA SER A 37 7.92 0.72 17.91
C SER A 37 7.03 0.39 16.72
N LEU A 38 7.21 -0.80 16.10
CA LEU A 38 6.38 -1.27 14.99
C LEU A 38 4.93 -1.49 15.42
N VAL A 39 4.69 -2.06 16.60
CA VAL A 39 3.33 -2.27 17.13
C VAL A 39 2.64 -0.94 17.42
N ILE A 40 3.32 -0.03 18.13
CA ILE A 40 2.76 1.29 18.46
C ILE A 40 2.43 2.04 17.16
N LEU A 41 3.35 2.05 16.21
CA LEU A 41 3.17 2.73 14.94
C LEU A 41 2.07 2.08 14.09
N ALA A 42 1.94 0.74 14.10
CA ALA A 42 0.86 0.03 13.43
C ALA A 42 -0.51 0.42 14.00
N CYS A 43 -0.64 0.53 15.32
CA CYS A 43 -1.88 0.99 15.96
C CYS A 43 -2.22 2.44 15.58
N ILE A 44 -1.23 3.34 15.61
CA ILE A 44 -1.41 4.75 15.21
C ILE A 44 -1.82 4.83 13.74
N THR A 45 -1.17 4.07 12.87
CA THR A 45 -1.47 4.06 11.43
C THR A 45 -2.87 3.55 11.16
N ALA A 46 -3.29 2.46 11.82
CA ALA A 46 -4.65 1.93 11.69
C ALA A 46 -5.72 2.93 12.17
N PHE A 47 -5.45 3.62 13.27
CA PHE A 47 -6.33 4.68 13.79
C PHE A 47 -6.44 5.86 12.82
N LEU A 48 -5.32 6.39 12.32
CA LEU A 48 -5.32 7.50 11.37
C LEU A 48 -5.93 7.13 10.02
N ALA A 49 -5.71 5.91 9.54
CA ALA A 49 -6.37 5.39 8.34
C ALA A 49 -7.89 5.34 8.54
N SER A 50 -8.36 4.85 9.67
CA SER A 50 -9.79 4.83 10.00
C SER A 50 -10.37 6.24 10.05
N LEU A 51 -9.65 7.20 10.68
CA LEU A 51 -10.06 8.59 10.73
C LEU A 51 -10.14 9.23 9.34
N ARG A 52 -9.16 8.97 8.46
CA ARG A 52 -9.18 9.38 7.06
C ARG A 52 -10.43 8.86 6.35
N TRP A 53 -10.81 7.60 6.57
CA TRP A 53 -12.01 7.04 5.96
C TRP A 53 -13.28 7.81 6.35
N PHE A 54 -13.43 8.14 7.64
CA PHE A 54 -14.58 8.94 8.11
C PHE A 54 -14.59 10.36 7.54
N VAL A 55 -13.43 11.03 7.48
CA VAL A 55 -13.30 12.37 6.90
C VAL A 55 -13.62 12.35 5.41
N GLY A 56 -13.09 11.37 4.68
CA GLY A 56 -13.35 11.18 3.25
C GLY A 56 -14.82 10.89 2.95
N LEU A 57 -15.47 10.05 3.77
CA LEU A 57 -16.91 9.79 3.66
C LEU A 57 -17.73 11.07 3.91
N TYR A 58 -17.39 11.83 4.95
CA TYR A 58 -18.06 13.10 5.25
C TYR A 58 -17.91 14.11 4.10
N PHE A 59 -16.70 14.21 3.52
CA PHE A 59 -16.43 15.09 2.39
C PHE A 59 -17.16 14.63 1.11
N ALA A 60 -17.26 13.33 0.87
CA ALA A 60 -17.97 12.78 -0.28
C ALA A 60 -19.48 13.05 -0.21
N ILE A 61 -20.08 13.01 0.98
CA ILE A 61 -21.52 13.28 1.17
C ILE A 61 -21.83 14.79 1.02
N LEU A 62 -20.99 15.66 1.57
CA LEU A 62 -21.22 17.12 1.61
C LEU A 62 -20.31 17.89 0.64
N PHE A 63 -20.01 17.29 -0.51
CA PHE A 63 -19.01 17.79 -1.45
C PHE A 63 -19.20 19.28 -1.81
N ASP A 64 -20.42 19.68 -2.18
CA ASP A 64 -20.71 21.06 -2.62
C ASP A 64 -20.47 22.10 -1.53
N GLU A 65 -20.86 21.81 -0.29
CA GLU A 65 -20.65 22.72 0.83
C GLU A 65 -19.18 22.83 1.19
N MET A 66 -18.47 21.70 1.18
CA MET A 66 -17.07 21.63 1.60
C MET A 66 -16.15 22.27 0.57
N HIS A 67 -16.46 22.08 -0.72
CA HIS A 67 -15.76 22.75 -1.81
C HIS A 67 -15.96 24.28 -1.76
N LYS A 68 -17.21 24.75 -1.57
CA LYS A 68 -17.51 26.19 -1.41
C LYS A 68 -16.84 26.81 -0.19
N LYS A 69 -16.72 26.06 0.91
CA LYS A 69 -16.02 26.49 2.13
C LYS A 69 -14.49 26.50 1.97
N GLY A 70 -13.94 25.88 0.92
CA GLY A 70 -12.49 25.73 0.73
C GLY A 70 -11.81 24.92 1.83
N SER A 71 -12.52 23.96 2.44
CA SER A 71 -12.02 23.22 3.59
C SER A 71 -10.91 22.23 3.19
N MET A 72 -9.71 22.43 3.72
CA MET A 72 -8.55 21.56 3.46
C MET A 72 -8.42 20.38 4.44
N THR A 73 -9.44 20.14 5.27
CA THR A 73 -9.43 19.12 6.32
C THR A 73 -9.19 17.71 5.79
N ASP A 74 -9.75 17.39 4.63
CA ASP A 74 -9.57 16.10 3.96
C ASP A 74 -8.11 15.89 3.54
N THR A 75 -7.51 16.90 2.87
CA THR A 75 -6.11 16.87 2.44
C THR A 75 -5.12 16.75 3.60
N TYR A 76 -5.37 17.43 4.72
CA TYR A 76 -4.54 17.28 5.92
C TYR A 76 -4.63 15.87 6.52
N SER A 77 -5.84 15.31 6.58
CA SER A 77 -6.06 13.95 7.12
C SER A 77 -5.38 12.89 6.24
N GLU A 78 -5.45 13.04 4.92
CA GLU A 78 -4.78 12.18 3.96
C GLU A 78 -3.26 12.27 4.07
N CYS A 79 -2.71 13.48 4.19
CA CYS A 79 -1.27 13.67 4.34
C CYS A 79 -0.76 13.03 5.64
N ALA A 80 -1.46 13.23 6.76
CA ALA A 80 -1.10 12.62 8.04
C ALA A 80 -1.17 11.07 8.01
N ALA A 81 -2.20 10.50 7.39
CA ALA A 81 -2.34 9.05 7.25
C ALA A 81 -1.26 8.46 6.32
N SER A 82 -0.99 9.10 5.18
CA SER A 82 0.02 8.61 4.22
C SER A 82 1.45 8.72 4.73
N LEU A 83 1.78 9.76 5.50
CA LEU A 83 3.07 9.90 6.18
C LEU A 83 3.31 8.78 7.19
N THR A 84 2.34 8.54 8.07
CA THR A 84 2.46 7.49 9.11
C THR A 84 2.50 6.09 8.51
N GLN A 85 1.69 5.83 7.48
CA GLN A 85 1.72 4.60 6.70
C GLN A 85 3.09 4.37 6.05
N THR A 86 3.65 5.38 5.40
CA THR A 86 4.97 5.27 4.77
C THR A 86 6.04 4.98 5.81
N PHE A 87 6.01 5.68 6.95
CA PHE A 87 6.97 5.46 8.03
C PHE A 87 6.88 4.03 8.60
N LEU A 88 5.67 3.48 8.76
CA LEU A 88 5.45 2.10 9.19
C LEU A 88 6.12 1.10 8.23
N PHE A 89 5.84 1.23 6.93
CA PHE A 89 6.39 0.29 5.95
C PHE A 89 7.89 0.48 5.70
N VAL A 90 8.44 1.69 5.88
CA VAL A 90 9.89 1.89 5.88
C VAL A 90 10.54 1.10 7.01
N LEU A 91 10.05 1.26 8.25
CA LEU A 91 10.59 0.54 9.40
C LEU A 91 10.43 -0.97 9.25
N LEU A 92 9.27 -1.42 8.77
CA LEU A 92 9.02 -2.84 8.52
C LEU A 92 9.95 -3.40 7.45
N CYS A 93 10.22 -2.65 6.38
CA CYS A 93 11.12 -3.09 5.32
C CYS A 93 12.59 -3.03 5.73
N LEU A 94 13.00 -2.09 6.58
CA LEU A 94 14.33 -2.10 7.20
C LEU A 94 14.51 -3.33 8.08
N TRP A 95 13.52 -3.63 8.92
CA TRP A 95 13.50 -4.85 9.72
C TRP A 95 13.56 -6.11 8.83
N ALA A 96 12.70 -6.22 7.82
CA ALA A 96 12.66 -7.36 6.90
C ALA A 96 13.96 -7.51 6.10
N ARG A 97 14.67 -6.40 5.81
CA ARG A 97 15.97 -6.42 5.15
C ARG A 97 17.10 -6.92 6.06
N GLN A 98 17.11 -6.49 7.31
CA GLN A 98 18.17 -6.79 8.27
C GLN A 98 17.98 -8.17 8.92
N ALA A 99 16.75 -8.51 9.32
CA ALA A 99 16.45 -9.74 10.05
C ALA A 99 16.32 -10.98 9.14
N ILE A 100 15.75 -10.80 7.93
CA ILE A 100 15.44 -11.92 7.03
C ILE A 100 16.54 -12.08 5.98
N THR A 101 17.49 -12.97 6.26
CA THR A 101 18.52 -13.38 5.30
C THR A 101 17.97 -14.39 4.30
N VAL A 102 18.46 -14.37 3.05
CA VAL A 102 18.02 -15.27 1.95
C VAL A 102 18.10 -16.75 2.30
N LYS A 103 18.99 -17.14 3.22
CA LYS A 103 19.15 -18.51 3.71
C LYS A 103 17.97 -19.03 4.55
N ARG A 104 17.07 -18.15 5.01
CA ARG A 104 15.87 -18.49 5.80
C ARG A 104 14.63 -18.74 4.95
N PHE A 105 14.70 -18.53 3.64
CA PHE A 105 13.52 -18.69 2.78
C PHE A 105 13.12 -20.16 2.60
N CYS A 106 11.82 -20.41 2.68
CA CYS A 106 11.23 -21.70 2.35
C CYS A 106 10.91 -21.74 0.84
N PRO A 107 11.50 -22.67 0.05
CA PRO A 107 11.22 -22.78 -1.38
C PRO A 107 9.74 -23.06 -1.70
N TYR A 108 9.06 -23.81 -0.83
CA TYR A 108 7.64 -24.16 -0.98
C TYR A 108 6.74 -22.92 -0.83
N HIS A 109 6.83 -22.18 0.29
CA HIS A 109 6.05 -20.93 0.46
C HIS A 109 6.40 -19.87 -0.57
N LYS A 110 7.66 -19.82 -1.00
CA LYS A 110 8.08 -18.94 -2.10
C LYS A 110 7.46 -19.36 -3.43
N ALA A 111 7.17 -20.64 -3.65
CA ALA A 111 6.50 -21.09 -4.87
C ALA A 111 5.00 -20.81 -4.84
N GLU A 112 4.36 -21.00 -3.68
CA GLU A 112 2.94 -20.73 -3.44
C GLU A 112 2.61 -19.24 -3.59
N SER A 113 3.37 -18.36 -2.94
CA SER A 113 3.15 -16.90 -2.95
C SER A 113 3.57 -16.18 -4.24
N LYS A 114 4.15 -16.88 -5.23
CA LYS A 114 4.64 -16.26 -6.48
C LYS A 114 3.52 -15.61 -7.29
N GLY A 115 2.34 -16.24 -7.35
CA GLY A 115 1.19 -15.73 -8.10
C GLY A 115 0.77 -14.36 -7.58
N ASP A 116 0.53 -14.27 -6.27
CA ASP A 116 0.06 -13.04 -5.63
C ASP A 116 1.13 -11.94 -5.65
N LEU A 117 2.41 -12.28 -5.50
CA LEU A 117 3.50 -11.32 -5.62
C LEU A 117 3.61 -10.72 -7.03
N VAL A 118 3.33 -11.49 -8.08
CA VAL A 118 3.29 -10.96 -9.45
C VAL A 118 2.10 -10.02 -9.63
N LEU A 119 0.94 -10.33 -9.05
CA LEU A 119 -0.23 -9.46 -9.09
C LEU A 119 0.00 -8.14 -8.33
N ILE A 120 0.61 -8.18 -7.14
CA ILE A 120 0.97 -6.98 -6.37
C ILE A 120 2.00 -6.14 -7.13
N PHE A 121 3.00 -6.78 -7.75
CA PHE A 121 4.00 -6.07 -8.55
C PHE A 121 3.38 -5.39 -9.78
N GLY A 122 2.53 -6.12 -10.52
CA GLY A 122 1.84 -5.60 -11.69
C GLY A 122 0.95 -4.42 -11.33
N SER A 123 0.13 -4.56 -10.28
CA SER A 123 -0.74 -3.48 -9.81
C SER A 123 0.04 -2.26 -9.29
N ALA A 124 1.12 -2.45 -8.52
CA ALA A 124 2.00 -1.33 -8.11
C ALA A 124 2.64 -0.59 -9.30
N SER A 125 2.96 -1.31 -10.38
CA SER A 125 3.47 -0.71 -11.61
C SER A 125 2.41 0.14 -12.33
N PHE A 126 1.17 -0.36 -12.44
CA PHE A 126 0.05 0.42 -12.97
C PHE A 126 -0.28 1.65 -12.11
N MET A 127 -0.18 1.51 -10.78
CA MET A 127 -0.36 2.63 -9.85
C MET A 127 0.71 3.71 -10.01
N THR A 128 1.93 3.34 -10.42
CA THR A 128 2.98 4.33 -10.76
C THR A 128 2.59 5.15 -11.99
N VAL A 129 1.93 4.54 -12.98
CA VAL A 129 1.36 5.26 -14.14
C VAL A 129 0.20 6.16 -13.70
N LYS A 130 -0.68 5.65 -12.82
CA LYS A 130 -1.77 6.43 -12.21
C LYS A 130 -1.23 7.68 -11.51
N LEU A 131 -0.16 7.57 -10.73
CA LEU A 131 0.48 8.71 -10.08
C LEU A 131 0.88 9.76 -11.11
N GLY A 132 1.51 9.36 -12.22
CA GLY A 132 1.87 10.27 -13.31
C GLY A 132 0.67 11.04 -13.85
N LEU A 133 -0.44 10.34 -14.10
CA LEU A 133 -1.69 10.97 -14.56
C LEU A 133 -2.30 11.90 -13.52
N GLN A 134 -2.33 11.51 -12.25
CA GLN A 134 -2.84 12.34 -11.15
C GLN A 134 -2.00 13.60 -10.93
N LEU A 135 -0.68 13.54 -11.13
CA LEU A 135 0.18 14.72 -11.08
C LEU A 135 -0.12 15.70 -12.22
N VAL A 136 -0.37 15.18 -13.42
CA VAL A 136 -0.76 16.01 -14.57
C VAL A 136 -2.17 16.57 -14.35
N GLU A 137 -3.10 15.78 -13.81
CA GLU A 137 -4.45 16.21 -13.44
C GLU A 137 -4.42 17.39 -12.46
N LEU A 138 -3.65 17.26 -11.37
CA LEU A 138 -3.47 18.33 -10.39
C LEU A 138 -2.87 19.59 -11.00
N HIS A 139 -1.97 19.45 -11.98
CA HIS A 139 -1.40 20.60 -12.68
C HIS A 139 -2.47 21.35 -13.49
N PHE A 140 -3.32 20.63 -14.22
CA PHE A 140 -4.40 21.25 -15.00
C PHE A 140 -5.53 21.79 -14.14
N GLN A 141 -5.95 21.09 -13.08
CA GLN A 141 -6.92 21.60 -12.10
C GLN A 141 -6.44 22.88 -11.43
N ARG A 142 -5.14 23.01 -11.18
CA ARG A 142 -4.55 24.26 -10.71
C ARG A 142 -4.59 25.35 -11.79
N ALA A 143 -4.25 25.02 -13.04
CA ALA A 143 -4.27 25.99 -14.14
C ALA A 143 -5.68 26.54 -14.40
N ASP A 144 -6.71 25.70 -14.23
CA ASP A 144 -8.12 26.06 -14.34
C ASP A 144 -8.65 26.82 -13.10
N GLY A 145 -7.82 27.04 -12.08
CA GLY A 145 -8.18 27.78 -10.86
C GLY A 145 -9.06 27.00 -9.88
N PHE A 146 -9.26 25.70 -10.10
CA PHE A 146 -10.08 24.84 -9.24
C PHE A 146 -9.40 24.51 -7.91
N LEU A 147 -8.05 24.42 -7.91
CA LEU A 147 -7.27 24.13 -6.70
C LEU A 147 -6.33 25.27 -6.31
N SER A 148 -6.23 25.51 -5.00
CA SER A 148 -5.25 26.43 -4.45
C SER A 148 -3.82 25.85 -4.50
N TRP A 149 -2.80 26.71 -4.53
CA TRP A 149 -1.39 26.28 -4.52
C TRP A 149 -0.99 25.39 -3.33
N PRO A 150 -1.34 25.73 -2.07
CA PRO A 150 -0.96 24.89 -0.93
C PRO A 150 -1.68 23.53 -0.95
N GLU A 151 -2.92 23.49 -1.44
CA GLU A 151 -3.68 22.24 -1.56
C GLU A 151 -3.06 21.31 -2.61
N ALA A 152 -2.70 21.85 -3.78
CA ALA A 152 -2.06 21.08 -4.85
C ALA A 152 -0.72 20.48 -4.39
N LEU A 153 0.06 21.23 -3.62
CA LEU A 153 1.33 20.76 -3.06
C LEU A 153 1.10 19.62 -2.05
N LEU A 154 0.17 19.78 -1.11
CA LEU A 154 -0.12 18.74 -0.13
C LEU A 154 -0.67 17.47 -0.78
N ARG A 155 -1.59 17.59 -1.74
CA ARG A 155 -2.11 16.44 -2.50
C ARG A 155 -0.99 15.72 -3.27
N THR A 156 -0.09 16.48 -3.91
CA THR A 156 1.08 15.91 -4.59
C THR A 156 1.93 15.09 -3.63
N VAL A 157 2.25 15.64 -2.46
CA VAL A 157 3.02 14.92 -1.43
C VAL A 157 2.29 13.66 -0.98
N SER A 158 1.01 13.75 -0.63
CA SER A 158 0.20 12.60 -0.20
C SER A 158 0.17 11.48 -1.24
N LEU A 159 -0.07 11.80 -2.52
CA LEU A 159 -0.10 10.81 -3.60
C LEU A 159 1.26 10.11 -3.77
N THR A 160 2.36 10.86 -3.69
CA THR A 160 3.71 10.25 -3.76
C THR A 160 4.00 9.34 -2.58
N LEU A 161 3.54 9.70 -1.37
CA LEU A 161 3.68 8.87 -0.18
C LEU A 161 2.84 7.59 -0.26
N ILE A 162 1.60 7.68 -0.75
CA ILE A 162 0.75 6.51 -1.00
C ILE A 162 1.46 5.55 -1.97
N GLN A 163 1.96 6.05 -3.10
CA GLN A 163 2.68 5.23 -4.07
C GLN A 163 3.95 4.60 -3.47
N ALA A 164 4.73 5.38 -2.70
CA ALA A 164 5.91 4.87 -2.02
C ALA A 164 5.55 3.76 -1.03
N SER A 165 4.44 3.93 -0.28
CA SER A 165 3.97 2.94 0.67
C SER A 165 3.53 1.63 0.00
N GLN A 166 2.90 1.68 -1.18
CA GLN A 166 2.52 0.49 -1.95
C GLN A 166 3.74 -0.31 -2.42
N TRP A 167 4.78 0.38 -2.91
CA TRP A 167 6.06 -0.24 -3.27
C TRP A 167 6.77 -0.85 -2.05
N LEU A 168 6.73 -0.16 -0.90
CA LEU A 168 7.29 -0.70 0.34
C LEU A 168 6.51 -1.93 0.81
N GLN A 169 5.18 -1.90 0.75
CA GLN A 169 4.34 -3.08 1.06
C GLN A 169 4.74 -4.28 0.21
N TYR A 170 4.89 -4.12 -1.11
CA TYR A 170 5.37 -5.17 -1.99
C TYR A 170 6.73 -5.73 -1.56
N MET A 171 7.70 -4.86 -1.28
CA MET A 171 9.06 -5.27 -0.87
C MET A 171 9.06 -6.01 0.46
N CYS A 172 8.18 -5.61 1.39
CA CYS A 172 8.01 -6.24 2.68
C CYS A 172 7.33 -7.62 2.52
N LEU A 173 6.20 -7.72 1.80
CA LEU A 173 5.47 -8.97 1.55
C LEU A 173 6.33 -10.00 0.81
N HIS A 174 7.09 -9.59 -0.20
CA HIS A 174 8.02 -10.46 -0.94
C HIS A 174 9.03 -11.18 -0.02
N ARG A 175 9.40 -10.56 1.11
CA ARG A 175 10.32 -11.15 2.09
C ARG A 175 9.60 -11.94 3.17
N ILE A 176 8.46 -11.43 3.65
CA ILE A 176 7.73 -12.02 4.77
C ILE A 176 7.03 -13.31 4.35
N MET A 177 6.39 -13.36 3.17
CA MET A 177 5.71 -14.58 2.68
C MET A 177 6.69 -15.71 2.34
N ALA A 178 7.97 -15.40 2.14
CA ALA A 178 9.01 -16.41 1.92
C ALA A 178 9.52 -17.03 3.23
N LEU A 179 9.06 -16.58 4.41
CA LEU A 179 9.51 -17.09 5.71
C LEU A 179 9.03 -18.52 5.97
N HIS A 180 9.79 -19.23 6.79
CA HIS A 180 9.44 -20.55 7.28
C HIS A 180 8.57 -20.47 8.55
N PHE A 181 7.72 -21.47 8.80
CA PHE A 181 6.78 -21.50 9.94
C PHE A 181 7.43 -21.22 11.30
N GLU A 182 8.62 -21.73 11.56
CA GLU A 182 9.35 -21.53 12.84
C GLU A 182 9.75 -20.06 13.06
N ASP A 183 10.23 -19.39 12.00
CA ASP A 183 10.58 -17.96 12.04
C ASP A 183 9.31 -17.09 12.12
N VAL A 184 8.22 -17.49 11.46
CA VAL A 184 6.90 -16.84 11.61
C VAL A 184 6.43 -16.95 13.08
N HIS A 185 6.59 -18.12 13.70
CA HIS A 185 6.21 -18.32 15.09
C HIS A 185 7.03 -17.44 16.06
N ALA A 186 8.31 -17.21 15.77
CA ALA A 186 9.14 -16.28 16.53
C ALA A 186 8.62 -14.83 16.45
N THR A 187 8.01 -14.44 15.33
CA THR A 187 7.46 -13.09 15.10
C THR A 187 6.02 -12.88 15.58
N ARG A 188 5.38 -13.92 16.15
CA ARG A 188 3.97 -13.93 16.58
C ARG A 188 3.56 -12.78 17.52
N ARG A 189 4.52 -12.18 18.24
CA ARG A 189 4.25 -11.08 19.18
C ARG A 189 3.93 -9.74 18.52
N PHE A 190 4.38 -9.50 17.29
CA PHE A 190 4.19 -8.21 16.62
C PHE A 190 3.63 -8.33 15.20
N LEU A 191 4.02 -9.37 14.45
CA LEU A 191 3.67 -9.51 13.04
C LEU A 191 2.15 -9.56 12.79
N PRO A 192 1.33 -10.27 13.60
CA PRO A 192 -0.12 -10.26 13.43
C PRO A 192 -0.75 -8.87 13.62
N ILE A 193 -0.22 -8.06 14.54
CA ILE A 193 -0.74 -6.70 14.77
C ILE A 193 -0.40 -5.78 13.60
N VAL A 194 0.82 -5.89 13.08
CA VAL A 194 1.26 -5.13 11.89
C VAL A 194 0.46 -5.56 10.66
N ALA A 195 0.24 -6.86 10.48
CA ALA A 195 -0.54 -7.40 9.38
C ALA A 195 -2.01 -6.95 9.47
N LEU A 196 -2.64 -7.00 10.65
CA LEU A 196 -3.99 -6.46 10.86
C LEU A 196 -4.06 -4.96 10.53
N SER A 197 -3.08 -4.18 10.95
CA SER A 197 -2.98 -2.76 10.60
C SER A 197 -2.86 -2.56 9.08
N ALA A 198 -2.02 -3.36 8.40
CA ALA A 198 -1.88 -3.32 6.96
C ALA A 198 -3.17 -3.71 6.22
N VAL A 199 -3.93 -4.69 6.73
CA VAL A 199 -5.27 -5.03 6.21
C VAL A 199 -6.22 -3.84 6.35
N VAL A 200 -6.27 -3.19 7.52
CA VAL A 200 -7.10 -1.98 7.73
C VAL A 200 -6.70 -0.87 6.76
N VAL A 201 -5.40 -0.63 6.58
CA VAL A 201 -4.88 0.37 5.64
C VAL A 201 -5.30 0.07 4.21
N ASN A 202 -5.18 -1.17 3.75
CA ASN A 202 -5.57 -1.56 2.40
C ASN A 202 -7.09 -1.51 2.20
N TRP A 203 -7.87 -1.85 3.22
CA TRP A 203 -9.33 -1.71 3.22
C TRP A 203 -9.77 -0.25 3.15
N VAL A 204 -9.16 0.62 3.96
CA VAL A 204 -9.39 2.07 3.91
C VAL A 204 -8.98 2.63 2.56
N GLY A 205 -7.83 2.20 2.01
CA GLY A 205 -7.36 2.59 0.69
C GLY A 205 -8.41 2.30 -0.38
N PHE A 206 -8.96 1.09 -0.39
CA PHE A 206 -10.09 0.73 -1.25
C PHE A 206 -11.29 1.68 -1.08
N GLY A 207 -11.69 1.95 0.16
CA GLY A 207 -12.83 2.83 0.47
C GLY A 207 -12.62 4.27 0.00
N VAL A 208 -11.43 4.83 0.19
CA VAL A 208 -11.10 6.19 -0.23
C VAL A 208 -11.05 6.29 -1.75
N THR A 209 -10.45 5.31 -2.44
CA THR A 209 -10.46 5.25 -3.90
C THR A 209 -11.88 5.18 -4.47
N PHE A 210 -12.79 4.47 -3.79
CA PHE A 210 -14.21 4.45 -4.15
C PHE A 210 -14.86 5.84 -3.99
N PHE A 211 -14.59 6.55 -2.88
CA PHE A 211 -15.08 7.92 -2.68
C PHE A 211 -14.55 8.88 -3.74
N GLU A 212 -13.24 8.87 -4.02
CA GLU A 212 -12.64 9.69 -5.07
C GLU A 212 -13.29 9.44 -6.43
N THR A 213 -13.48 8.16 -6.80
CA THR A 213 -14.12 7.81 -8.07
C THR A 213 -15.53 8.38 -8.16
N ASN A 214 -16.31 8.32 -7.07
CA ASN A 214 -17.65 8.89 -7.04
C ASN A 214 -17.65 10.41 -7.09
N THR A 215 -16.73 11.07 -6.38
CA THR A 215 -16.57 12.52 -6.42
C THR A 215 -16.20 13.00 -7.82
N ILE A 216 -15.27 12.33 -8.51
CA ILE A 216 -14.88 12.69 -9.88
C ILE A 216 -16.04 12.45 -10.85
N LYS A 217 -16.80 11.35 -10.71
CA LYS A 217 -18.02 11.12 -11.51
C LYS A 217 -19.07 12.21 -11.29
N TYR A 218 -19.25 12.65 -10.05
CA TYR A 218 -20.15 13.74 -9.71
C TYR A 218 -19.69 15.07 -10.34
N GLN A 219 -18.39 15.36 -10.26
CA GLN A 219 -17.78 16.55 -10.89
C GLN A 219 -17.95 16.56 -12.41
N LEU A 220 -17.80 15.41 -13.08
CA LEU A 220 -18.01 15.29 -14.53
C LEU A 220 -19.47 15.52 -14.94
N GLY A 221 -20.43 15.30 -14.02
CA GLY A 221 -21.86 15.52 -14.27
C GLY A 221 -22.33 16.95 -14.05
N LEU A 222 -21.48 17.83 -13.49
CA LEU A 222 -21.83 19.23 -13.20
C LEU A 222 -21.30 20.17 -14.29
N GLU A 223 -22.20 20.75 -15.08
CA GLU A 223 -21.87 21.73 -16.12
C GLU A 223 -21.27 23.04 -15.57
N GLU A 224 -21.52 23.35 -14.28
CA GLU A 224 -21.09 24.59 -13.64
C GLU A 224 -19.57 24.65 -13.37
N LEU A 225 -18.86 23.52 -13.34
CA LEU A 225 -17.46 23.45 -12.91
C LEU A 225 -16.42 23.91 -13.96
N ARG A 226 -16.83 24.30 -15.17
CA ARG A 226 -15.99 24.92 -16.25
C ARG A 226 -14.59 24.31 -16.42
N PHE A 227 -14.43 23.00 -16.31
CA PHE A 227 -13.15 22.33 -16.55
C PHE A 227 -12.69 22.51 -18.01
N SER A 228 -11.39 22.66 -18.22
CA SER A 228 -10.84 22.60 -19.57
C SER A 228 -11.00 21.20 -20.18
N GLN A 229 -11.04 21.11 -21.52
CA GLN A 229 -11.13 19.83 -22.22
C GLN A 229 -9.96 18.90 -21.87
N SER A 230 -8.77 19.46 -21.66
CA SER A 230 -7.57 18.72 -21.24
C SER A 230 -7.75 18.09 -19.85
N THR A 231 -8.27 18.86 -18.89
CA THR A 231 -8.56 18.38 -17.52
C THR A 231 -9.56 17.22 -17.55
N LEU A 232 -10.61 17.35 -18.35
CA LEU A 232 -11.68 16.35 -18.46
C LEU A 232 -11.17 15.02 -19.06
N ILE A 233 -10.39 15.10 -20.15
CA ILE A 233 -9.77 13.91 -20.77
C ILE A 233 -8.88 13.17 -19.75
N ILE A 234 -8.09 13.91 -18.98
CA ILE A 234 -7.17 13.31 -18.01
C ILE A 234 -7.94 12.68 -16.84
N MET A 235 -8.97 13.34 -16.32
CA MET A 235 -9.85 12.75 -15.29
C MET A 235 -10.47 11.43 -15.75
N ILE A 236 -10.91 11.35 -17.02
CA ILE A 236 -11.42 10.09 -17.60
C ILE A 236 -10.32 9.02 -17.66
N PHE A 237 -9.12 9.37 -18.13
CA PHE A 237 -8.01 8.41 -18.20
C PHE A 237 -7.57 7.92 -16.82
N THR A 238 -7.44 8.81 -15.83
CA THR A 238 -7.17 8.46 -14.44
C THR A 238 -8.22 7.45 -13.94
N GLN A 239 -9.49 7.64 -14.29
CA GLN A 239 -10.56 6.74 -13.88
C GLN A 239 -10.43 5.32 -14.41
N THR A 240 -9.89 5.14 -15.62
CA THR A 240 -9.71 3.81 -16.22
C THR A 240 -8.70 2.94 -15.47
N ILE A 241 -7.83 3.54 -14.65
CA ILE A 241 -6.76 2.83 -13.93
C ILE A 241 -7.14 2.53 -12.47
N TYR A 242 -8.22 3.12 -11.93
CA TYR A 242 -8.71 2.81 -10.57
C TYR A 242 -8.95 1.32 -10.30
N PRO A 243 -9.38 0.47 -11.25
CA PRO A 243 -9.47 -0.97 -11.02
C PRO A 243 -8.16 -1.63 -10.58
N ALA A 244 -7.00 -1.10 -11.00
CA ALA A 244 -5.70 -1.59 -10.56
C ALA A 244 -5.44 -1.34 -9.06
N ASP A 245 -5.99 -0.24 -8.53
CA ASP A 245 -5.91 0.12 -7.12
C ASP A 245 -6.73 -0.86 -6.26
N TYR A 246 -7.94 -1.21 -6.73
CA TYR A 246 -8.77 -2.22 -6.09
C TYR A 246 -8.07 -3.58 -6.07
N LEU A 247 -7.49 -3.99 -7.19
CA LEU A 247 -6.74 -5.24 -7.28
C LEU A 247 -5.56 -5.24 -6.29
N PHE A 248 -4.79 -4.14 -6.22
CA PHE A 248 -3.70 -4.01 -5.25
C PHE A 248 -4.21 -4.16 -3.82
N CYS A 249 -5.23 -3.40 -3.43
CA CYS A 249 -5.75 -3.40 -2.06
C CYS A 249 -6.25 -4.79 -1.62
N PHE A 250 -7.01 -5.48 -2.48
CA PHE A 250 -7.51 -6.82 -2.15
C PHE A 250 -6.40 -7.86 -2.10
N THR A 251 -5.50 -7.88 -3.08
CA THR A 251 -4.40 -8.87 -3.09
C THR A 251 -3.43 -8.62 -1.94
N ALA A 252 -3.06 -7.37 -1.67
CA ALA A 252 -2.19 -7.03 -0.54
C ALA A 252 -2.86 -7.39 0.79
N ALA A 253 -4.15 -7.09 0.99
CA ALA A 253 -4.88 -7.48 2.18
C ALA A 253 -4.92 -9.01 2.36
N GLY A 254 -5.18 -9.77 1.29
CA GLY A 254 -5.13 -11.23 1.31
C GLY A 254 -3.77 -11.78 1.74
N CYS A 255 -2.69 -11.26 1.14
CA CYS A 255 -1.34 -11.66 1.53
C CYS A 255 -1.02 -11.33 2.99
N TRP A 256 -1.52 -10.21 3.53
CA TRP A 256 -1.34 -9.87 4.95
C TRP A 256 -2.17 -10.78 5.88
N THR A 257 -3.34 -11.24 5.45
CA THR A 257 -4.12 -12.22 6.22
C THR A 257 -3.47 -13.59 6.25
N ASP A 258 -2.83 -14.01 5.15
CA ASP A 258 -2.14 -15.32 5.08
C ASP A 258 -0.87 -15.38 5.95
N VAL A 259 -0.33 -14.21 6.31
CA VAL A 259 0.83 -14.06 7.21
C VAL A 259 0.46 -14.15 8.70
N CYS A 260 -0.82 -13.94 9.06
CA CYS A 260 -1.33 -13.97 10.44
C CYS A 260 -1.56 -15.39 10.96
#